data_AF-A0A960J0L7-F1
#
_entry.id   AF-A0A960J0L7-F1
#
_cell.length_a   1.000
_cell.length_b   1.000
_cell.length_c   1.000
_cell.angle_alpha   90.00
_cell.angle_beta   90.00
_cell.angle_gamma   90.00
#
_symmetry.space_group_name_H-M   'P 1'
#
loop_
_entity.id
_entity.type
_entity.pdbx_description
1 polymer ?
#
loop_
_entity_poly.entity_id
_entity_poly.type
_entity_poly.pdbx_seq_one_letter_code
_entity_poly.pdbx_strand_id
1 'polypeptide(L)'
;HADDDVVAVSTRATAKGVPLAVILKLLPRGRRPGPRSSRAVVAAALRHHRVPLGVYAGFNAHVPVQGISVPKRIQPAPLNLLFIARDEASGFLGLDLEDEGPQAPATFDTFELLDFDAF
;
A
#
# COMPACT_ATOMS: atom_id res chain seq x y z
N HIS A 1 -3.30 5.04 14.01
CA HIS A 1 -2.79 6.40 14.34
C HIS A 1 -3.46 7.40 13.42
N ALA A 2 -3.71 8.62 13.86
CA ALA A 2 -4.35 9.63 13.02
C ALA A 2 -3.85 11.03 13.37
N ASP A 3 -3.79 11.89 12.37
CA ASP A 3 -3.79 13.35 12.50
C ASP A 3 -4.96 13.92 11.69
N ASP A 4 -5.03 15.23 11.49
CA ASP A 4 -6.13 15.87 10.76
C ASP A 4 -6.18 15.51 9.27
N ASP A 5 -5.06 15.06 8.69
CA ASP A 5 -4.85 14.85 7.26
C ASP A 5 -4.73 13.37 6.86
N VAL A 6 -4.39 12.47 7.77
CA VAL A 6 -4.10 11.05 7.47
C VAL A 6 -4.54 10.14 8.61
N VAL A 7 -5.09 8.97 8.27
CA VAL A 7 -5.18 7.80 9.15
C VAL A 7 -4.16 6.76 8.70
N ALA A 8 -3.35 6.27 9.63
CA ALA A 8 -2.48 5.12 9.43
C ALA A 8 -2.97 3.91 10.21
N VAL A 9 -3.20 2.81 9.49
CA VAL A 9 -3.37 1.47 10.08
C VAL A 9 -1.99 0.83 10.15
N SER A 10 -1.63 0.34 11.33
CA SER A 10 -0.34 -0.30 11.53
C SER A 10 -0.43 -1.43 12.53
N THR A 11 0.49 -2.39 12.42
CA THR A 11 0.70 -3.45 13.39
C THR A 11 2.16 -3.48 13.84
N ARG A 12 2.45 -4.26 14.88
CA ARG A 12 3.82 -4.56 15.31
C ARG A 12 4.21 -5.93 14.83
N ALA A 13 5.42 -6.05 14.30
CA ALA A 13 6.02 -7.32 13.93
C ALA A 13 7.46 -7.42 14.42
N THR A 14 8.04 -8.60 14.28
CA THR A 14 9.47 -8.85 14.51
C THR A 14 10.04 -9.52 13.27
N ALA A 15 11.10 -8.95 12.69
CA ALA A 15 11.81 -9.55 11.56
C ALA A 15 13.28 -9.76 11.94
N LYS A 16 13.76 -11.01 11.85
CA LYS A 16 15.14 -11.38 12.25
C LYS A 16 15.53 -10.87 13.65
N GLY A 17 14.60 -10.94 14.61
CA GLY A 17 14.80 -10.47 15.99
C GLY A 17 14.67 -8.96 16.20
N VAL A 18 14.45 -8.17 15.15
CA VAL A 18 14.30 -6.72 15.24
C VAL A 18 12.81 -6.35 15.28
N PRO A 19 12.32 -5.68 16.35
CA PRO A 19 10.94 -5.24 16.42
C PRO A 19 10.71 -4.02 15.53
N LEU A 20 9.59 -4.01 14.81
CA LEU A 20 9.26 -2.97 13.84
C LEU A 20 7.76 -2.71 13.78
N ALA A 21 7.38 -1.52 13.31
CA ALA A 21 6.01 -1.21 12.95
C ALA A 21 5.80 -1.54 11.47
N VAL A 22 4.74 -2.25 11.13
CA VAL A 22 4.32 -2.45 9.73
C VAL A 22 3.20 -1.48 9.44
N ILE A 23 3.41 -0.56 8.50
CA ILE A 23 2.37 0.34 8.01
C ILE A 23 1.58 -0.41 6.95
N LEU A 24 0.33 -0.72 7.28
CA LEU A 24 -0.57 -1.53 6.45
C LEU A 24 -1.33 -0.65 5.46
N LYS A 25 -1.91 0.44 5.95
CA LYS A 25 -2.76 1.34 5.16
C LYS A 25 -2.53 2.79 5.52
N LEU A 26 -2.52 3.65 4.51
CA LEU A 26 -2.57 5.10 4.68
C LEU A 26 -3.80 5.66 3.96
N LEU A 27 -4.66 6.33 4.72
CA LEU A 27 -5.91 6.90 4.22
C LEU A 27 -5.84 8.43 4.35
N PRO A 28 -5.95 9.20 3.26
CA PRO A 28 -6.07 10.65 3.37
C PRO A 28 -7.38 11.03 4.07
N ARG A 29 -7.35 12.10 4.84
CA ARG A 29 -8.50 12.70 5.51
C ARG A 29 -8.77 14.10 4.95
N GLY A 30 -10.02 14.53 5.14
CA GLY A 30 -10.47 15.86 4.71
C GLY A 30 -10.64 15.98 3.20
N ARG A 31 -11.05 17.17 2.76
CA ARG A 31 -11.39 17.46 1.35
C ARG A 31 -10.29 18.21 0.59
N ARG A 32 -9.15 18.47 1.22
CA ARG A 32 -8.07 19.26 0.58
C ARG A 32 -7.55 18.50 -0.65
N PRO A 33 -7.25 19.17 -1.78
CA PRO A 33 -6.66 18.49 -2.93
C PRO A 33 -5.19 18.12 -2.70
N GLY A 34 -4.69 17.14 -3.45
CA GLY A 34 -3.27 16.77 -3.51
C GLY A 34 -2.73 15.87 -2.37
N PRO A 35 -1.44 15.50 -2.43
CA PRO A 35 -0.85 14.56 -1.48
C PRO A 35 -0.75 15.08 -0.03
N ARG A 36 -0.72 14.14 0.92
CA ARG A 36 -0.56 14.39 2.36
C ARG A 36 0.73 13.83 2.91
N SER A 37 1.27 14.50 3.93
CA SER A 37 2.47 14.00 4.60
C SER A 37 2.13 12.80 5.47
N SER A 38 2.88 11.71 5.30
CA SER A 38 2.84 10.54 6.18
C SER A 38 3.62 10.73 7.49
N ARG A 39 4.42 11.79 7.62
CA ARG A 39 5.46 11.92 8.67
C ARG A 39 4.90 11.82 10.08
N ALA A 40 3.84 12.57 10.39
CA ALA A 40 3.29 12.62 11.74
C ALA A 40 2.65 11.30 12.15
N VAL A 41 1.86 10.68 11.27
CA VAL A 41 1.22 9.38 11.53
C VAL A 41 2.22 8.23 11.60
N VAL A 42 3.28 8.24 10.78
CA VAL A 42 4.36 7.25 10.88
C VAL A 42 5.10 7.40 12.21
N ALA A 43 5.48 8.62 12.58
CA ALA A 43 6.15 8.86 13.87
C ALA A 43 5.25 8.46 15.06
N ALA A 44 3.94 8.69 14.97
CA ALA A 44 2.98 8.23 15.97
C ALA A 44 2.90 6.69 16.03
N ALA A 45 2.97 6.00 14.90
CA ALA A 45 3.01 4.55 14.84
C ALA A 45 4.26 3.99 15.54
N LEU A 46 5.44 4.53 15.24
CA LEU A 46 6.71 4.12 15.86
C LEU A 46 6.69 4.31 17.38
N ARG A 47 6.20 5.47 17.85
CA ARG A 47 6.08 5.75 19.28
C ARG A 47 5.10 4.82 19.98
N HIS A 48 3.94 4.57 19.37
CA HIS A 48 2.93 3.69 19.93
C HIS A 48 3.44 2.25 20.07
N HIS A 49 4.08 1.74 19.02
CA HIS A 49 4.63 0.39 19.03
C HIS A 49 5.94 0.26 19.82
N ARG A 50 6.55 1.38 20.24
CA ARG A 50 7.85 1.46 20.94
C ARG A 50 8.95 0.76 20.14
N VAL A 51 9.04 1.09 18.87
CA VAL A 51 10.00 0.51 17.92
C VAL A 51 10.78 1.62 17.21
N PRO A 52 12.05 1.37 16.87
CA PRO A 52 12.90 2.38 16.25
C PRO A 52 12.64 2.56 14.74
N LEU A 53 11.99 1.60 14.09
CA LEU A 53 11.82 1.55 12.64
C LEU A 53 10.45 1.03 12.21
N GLY A 54 10.03 1.50 11.04
CA GLY A 54 8.80 1.11 10.39
C GLY A 54 9.06 0.61 8.98
N VAL A 55 8.26 -0.36 8.54
CA VAL A 55 8.28 -0.90 7.19
C VAL A 55 6.98 -0.53 6.51
N TYR A 56 7.10 -0.11 5.25
CA TYR A 56 6.00 0.17 4.34
C TYR A 56 6.33 -0.53 3.03
N ALA A 57 5.36 -1.24 2.45
CA ALA A 57 5.50 -1.87 1.16
C ALA A 57 4.34 -1.43 0.26
N GLY A 58 4.69 -0.98 -0.94
CA GLY A 58 3.75 -0.45 -1.92
C GLY A 58 3.97 1.04 -2.22
N PHE A 59 2.93 1.69 -2.72
CA PHE A 59 2.90 3.10 -3.08
C PHE A 59 1.50 3.68 -2.87
N ASN A 60 1.43 4.98 -2.60
CA ASN A 60 0.18 5.69 -2.39
C ASN A 60 0.33 7.13 -2.91
N ALA A 61 -0.33 7.44 -4.02
CA ALA A 61 -0.28 8.76 -4.66
C ALA A 61 -0.86 9.87 -3.75
N HIS A 62 -1.76 9.53 -2.84
CA HIS A 62 -2.40 10.48 -1.93
C HIS A 62 -1.64 10.70 -0.64
N VAL A 63 -0.84 9.72 -0.21
CA VAL A 63 -0.04 9.79 1.03
C VAL A 63 1.35 9.20 0.77
N PRO A 64 2.24 9.92 0.06
CA PRO A 64 3.56 9.43 -0.25
C PRO A 64 4.36 9.13 1.02
N VAL A 65 5.08 8.00 1.00
CA VAL A 65 5.98 7.58 2.06
C VAL A 65 7.41 7.76 1.57
N GLN A 66 8.19 8.53 2.31
CA GLN A 66 9.62 8.70 2.08
C GLN A 66 10.41 7.82 3.05
N GLY A 67 11.48 7.20 2.58
CA GLY A 67 12.32 6.34 3.39
C GLY A 67 13.47 5.74 2.60
N ILE A 68 14.20 4.84 3.23
CA ILE A 68 15.28 4.09 2.60
C ILE A 68 14.68 2.84 1.97
N SER A 69 14.82 2.68 0.65
CA SER A 69 14.39 1.47 -0.04
C SER A 69 15.25 0.27 0.37
N VAL A 70 14.58 -0.84 0.72
CA VAL A 70 15.26 -2.10 1.04
C VAL A 70 15.95 -2.65 -0.22
N PRO A 71 17.21 -3.12 -0.15
CA PRO A 71 17.88 -3.72 -1.31
C PRO A 71 17.13 -4.94 -1.87
N LYS A 72 16.97 -5.02 -3.19
CA LYS A 72 16.21 -6.11 -3.88
C LYS A 72 16.61 -7.53 -3.44
N ARG A 73 17.91 -7.76 -3.19
CA ARG A 73 18.45 -9.08 -2.78
C ARG A 73 17.91 -9.64 -1.46
N ILE A 74 17.33 -8.80 -0.58
CA ILE A 74 16.74 -9.23 0.69
C ILE A 74 15.23 -9.02 0.75
N GLN A 75 14.63 -8.49 -0.33
CA GLN A 75 13.19 -8.42 -0.44
C GLN A 75 12.64 -9.84 -0.67
N PRO A 76 11.43 -10.14 -0.18
CA PRO A 76 10.72 -11.35 -0.60
C PRO A 76 10.52 -11.36 -2.12
N ALA A 77 10.21 -12.53 -2.67
CA ALA A 77 9.89 -12.64 -4.10
C ALA A 77 8.81 -11.61 -4.47
N PRO A 78 8.98 -10.86 -5.58
CA PRO A 78 8.05 -9.81 -5.93
C PRO A 78 6.68 -10.40 -6.25
N LEU A 79 5.63 -9.73 -5.78
CA LEU A 79 4.28 -9.98 -6.27
C LEU A 79 4.18 -9.38 -7.67
N ASN A 80 4.00 -10.24 -8.68
CA ASN A 80 3.74 -9.79 -10.03
C ASN A 80 2.22 -9.63 -10.20
N LEU A 81 1.78 -8.39 -10.42
CA LEU A 81 0.40 -8.11 -10.80
C LEU A 81 0.33 -8.08 -12.32
N LEU A 82 -0.46 -8.99 -12.89
CA LEU A 82 -0.80 -8.97 -14.30
C LEU A 82 -2.15 -8.29 -14.45
N PHE A 83 -2.16 -7.14 -15.13
CA PHE A 83 -3.38 -6.46 -15.54
C PHE A 83 -3.54 -6.65 -17.03
N ILE A 84 -4.66 -7.24 -17.44
CA ILE A 84 -5.00 -7.45 -18.84
C ILE A 84 -6.29 -6.67 -19.08
N ALA A 85 -6.29 -5.79 -20.09
CA ALA A 85 -7.52 -5.13 -20.51
C ALA A 85 -8.53 -6.19 -20.97
N ARG A 86 -9.82 -5.92 -20.79
CA ARG A 86 -10.87 -6.92 -20.97
C ARG A 86 -10.88 -7.55 -22.38
N ASP A 87 -10.69 -6.71 -23.41
CA ASP A 87 -10.61 -7.10 -24.81
C ASP A 87 -9.40 -8.01 -25.10
N GLU A 88 -8.24 -7.66 -24.54
CA GLU A 88 -7.04 -8.49 -24.59
C GLU A 88 -7.22 -9.79 -23.79
N ALA A 89 -7.98 -9.76 -22.68
CA ALA A 89 -8.26 -10.92 -21.85
C ALA A 89 -9.20 -11.90 -22.56
N SER A 90 -10.18 -11.43 -23.33
CA SER A 90 -11.03 -12.31 -24.15
C SER A 90 -10.23 -13.06 -25.21
N GLY A 91 -9.25 -12.39 -25.85
CA GLY A 91 -8.32 -13.03 -26.78
C GLY A 91 -7.31 -13.97 -26.09
N PHE A 92 -6.79 -13.59 -24.93
CA PHE A 92 -5.77 -14.35 -24.19
C PHE A 92 -6.33 -15.57 -23.44
N LEU A 93 -7.54 -15.46 -22.89
CA LEU A 93 -8.19 -16.50 -22.08
C LEU A 93 -9.21 -17.33 -22.86
N GLY A 94 -9.60 -16.91 -24.07
CA GLY A 94 -10.63 -17.58 -24.87
C GLY A 94 -12.03 -17.53 -24.24
N LEU A 95 -12.29 -16.51 -23.41
CA LEU A 95 -13.56 -16.31 -22.72
C LEU A 95 -14.30 -15.12 -23.31
N ASP A 96 -15.57 -15.30 -23.67
CA ASP A 96 -16.43 -14.22 -24.14
C ASP A 96 -16.92 -13.43 -22.92
N LEU A 97 -16.30 -12.27 -22.66
CA LEU A 97 -16.61 -11.44 -21.50
C LEU A 97 -17.64 -10.38 -21.94
N GLU A 98 -18.92 -10.55 -21.58
CA GLU A 98 -20.09 -9.71 -21.98
C GLU A 98 -19.94 -8.17 -21.85
N ASP A 99 -20.12 -7.43 -22.95
CA ASP A 99 -19.77 -6.02 -23.22
C ASP A 99 -20.06 -4.86 -22.21
N GLU A 100 -20.63 -5.05 -21.03
CA GLU A 100 -21.12 -3.92 -20.20
C GLU A 100 -20.10 -3.33 -19.19
N GLY A 101 -18.84 -3.10 -19.60
CA GLY A 101 -17.78 -2.62 -18.70
C GLY A 101 -17.02 -1.37 -19.19
N PRO A 102 -16.69 -0.39 -18.34
CA PRO A 102 -15.89 0.77 -18.73
C PRO A 102 -14.46 0.37 -19.13
N GLN A 103 -14.04 0.77 -20.33
CA GLN A 103 -12.74 0.48 -20.97
C GLN A 103 -11.64 1.53 -20.64
N ALA A 104 -11.77 2.27 -19.54
CA ALA A 104 -10.83 3.34 -19.22
C ALA A 104 -9.42 2.79 -18.93
N PRO A 105 -8.34 3.50 -19.32
CA PRO A 105 -6.99 3.11 -18.94
C PRO A 105 -6.90 3.02 -17.41
N ALA A 106 -6.55 1.84 -16.91
CA ALA A 106 -6.36 1.64 -15.48
C ALA A 106 -5.06 2.31 -15.03
N THR A 107 -5.17 3.37 -14.23
CA THR A 107 -4.04 3.93 -13.49
C THR A 107 -3.96 3.32 -12.10
N PHE A 108 -2.79 2.77 -11.78
CA PHE A 108 -2.51 2.33 -10.42
C PHE A 108 -2.05 3.53 -9.59
N ASP A 109 -2.96 4.06 -8.78
CA ASP A 109 -2.65 5.20 -7.91
C ASP A 109 -2.20 4.76 -6.51
N THR A 110 -2.61 3.58 -6.05
CA THR A 110 -2.26 3.07 -4.72
C THR A 110 -2.23 1.55 -4.69
N PHE A 111 -1.17 0.99 -4.11
CA PHE A 111 -1.02 -0.41 -3.75
C PHE A 111 -0.38 -0.47 -2.36
N GLU A 112 -0.99 -1.15 -1.40
CA GLU A 112 -0.51 -1.21 -0.01
C GLU A 112 -0.79 -2.60 0.58
N LEU A 113 -0.13 -2.91 1.70
CA LEU A 113 -0.33 -4.14 2.45
C LEU A 113 -1.71 -4.16 3.12
N LEU A 114 -2.72 -4.61 2.40
CA LEU A 114 -4.01 -4.91 2.98
C LEU A 114 -4.03 -6.40 3.38
N ASP A 115 -3.83 -6.66 4.67
CA ASP A 115 -3.95 -8.00 5.24
C ASP A 115 -5.43 -8.29 5.49
N PHE A 116 -6.00 -9.24 4.76
CA PHE A 116 -7.37 -9.74 4.96
C PHE A 116 -7.41 -11.05 5.74
N ASP A 117 -6.28 -11.47 6.32
CA ASP A 117 -6.21 -12.67 7.13
C ASP A 117 -6.63 -12.32 8.57
N ALA A 118 -7.89 -11.89 8.73
CA ALA A 118 -8.56 -11.87 10.01
C ALA A 118 -8.84 -13.33 10.41
N PHE A 119 -8.01 -13.87 11.31
CA PHE A 119 -8.24 -15.16 11.96
C PHE A 119 -9.54 -15.16 12.77
#